data_AF-A0AAW5QUS8-F1
#
_entry.id   AF-A0AAW5QUS8-F1
#
_cell.length_a   1.000
_cell.length_b   1.000
_cell.length_c   1.000
_cell.angle_alpha   90.00
_cell.angle_beta   90.00
_cell.angle_gamma   90.00
#
_symmetry.space_group_name_H-M   'P 1'
#
loop_
_entity.id
_entity.type
_entity.pdbx_description
1 polymer ?
#
loop_
_entity_poly.entity_id
_entity_poly.type
_entity_poly.pdbx_seq_one_letter_code
_entity_poly.pdbx_strand_id
1 'polypeptide(L)'
;PDLADYVLLDWDAFDEWREEEQIAMGHAHDPYKRIDCLATSRHIVVRIGDTVLAESHNPTLLLETHLPARHYIPREDVRMDVLQRSDTV
;
A
#
# COMPACT_ATOMS: atom_id res chain seq x y z
N PRO A 1 10.20 -23.09 19.73
CA PRO A 1 9.17 -23.69 18.84
C PRO A 1 9.77 -24.88 18.09
N ASP A 2 8.94 -25.85 17.70
CA ASP A 2 9.35 -26.90 16.76
C ASP A 2 9.32 -26.33 15.33
N LEU A 3 10.45 -26.43 14.62
CA LEU A 3 10.70 -25.75 13.34
C LEU A 3 10.97 -26.73 12.18
N ALA A 4 10.74 -28.04 12.39
CA ALA A 4 11.18 -29.10 11.47
C ALA A 4 10.71 -28.95 10.00
N ASP A 5 9.67 -28.16 9.73
CA ASP A 5 9.11 -27.94 8.38
C ASP A 5 9.16 -26.47 7.90
N TYR A 6 9.94 -25.62 8.57
CA TYR A 6 10.08 -24.20 8.20
C TYR A 6 11.41 -23.95 7.49
N VAL A 7 11.40 -23.01 6.54
CA VAL A 7 12.62 -22.46 5.94
C VAL A 7 12.94 -21.15 6.64
N LEU A 8 14.21 -21.00 7.05
CA LEU A 8 14.75 -19.73 7.50
C LEU A 8 15.45 -19.04 6.33
N LEU A 9 15.03 -17.83 6.03
CA LEU A 9 15.74 -16.95 5.11
C LEU A 9 16.66 -16.08 5.97
N ASP A 10 17.97 -16.21 5.76
CA ASP A 10 18.94 -15.33 6.41
C ASP A 10 18.74 -13.91 5.87
N TRP A 11 18.55 -12.95 6.78
CA TRP A 11 18.25 -11.57 6.42
C TRP A 11 19.42 -10.93 5.66
N ASP A 12 20.64 -11.21 6.09
CA ASP A 12 21.87 -10.65 5.51
C ASP A 12 22.30 -11.34 4.21
N ALA A 13 21.60 -12.42 3.81
CA ALA A 13 21.87 -13.12 2.57
C ALA A 13 21.28 -12.43 1.33
N PHE A 14 20.45 -11.40 1.51
CA PHE A 14 19.86 -10.61 0.43
C PHE A 14 20.37 -9.17 0.49
N ASP A 15 20.59 -8.54 -0.68
CA ASP A 15 21.05 -7.15 -0.77
C ASP A 15 20.00 -6.17 -0.19
N GLU A 16 18.72 -6.48 -0.37
CA GLU A 16 17.61 -5.69 0.15
C GLU A 16 16.34 -6.54 0.33
N TRP A 17 15.51 -6.12 1.30
CA TRP A 17 14.15 -6.61 1.49
C TRP A 17 13.19 -5.48 1.21
N ARG A 18 12.09 -5.75 0.49
CA ARG A 18 11.09 -4.73 0.14
C ARG A 18 9.68 -5.12 0.59
N GLU A 19 8.96 -4.15 1.11
CA GLU A 19 7.50 -4.18 1.26
C GLU A 19 6.89 -3.18 0.28
N GLU A 20 6.22 -3.68 -0.76
CA GLU A 20 5.96 -2.88 -1.98
C GLU A 20 7.25 -2.25 -2.52
N GLU A 21 7.31 -0.92 -2.67
CA GLU A 21 8.50 -0.20 -3.12
C GLU A 21 9.42 0.20 -1.96
N GLN A 22 8.95 0.08 -0.72
CA GLN A 22 9.68 0.52 0.46
C GLN A 22 10.71 -0.53 0.86
N ILE A 23 11.97 -0.12 1.06
CA ILE A 23 12.99 -0.99 1.63
C ILE A 23 12.68 -1.21 3.12
N ALA A 24 12.54 -2.48 3.50
CA ALA A 24 12.36 -2.92 4.87
C ALA A 24 13.69 -2.83 5.63
N MET A 25 13.64 -2.36 6.89
CA MET A 25 14.83 -2.16 7.71
C MET A 25 14.85 -3.14 8.89
N GLY A 26 15.97 -3.87 9.03
CA GLY A 26 16.24 -4.73 10.18
C GLY A 26 15.52 -6.08 10.18
N HIS A 27 14.19 -6.10 10.10
CA HIS A 27 13.39 -7.32 10.02
C HIS A 27 12.01 -7.05 9.40
N ALA A 28 11.31 -8.12 9.02
CA ALA A 28 9.92 -8.02 8.55
C ALA A 28 9.00 -7.43 9.64
N HIS A 29 8.05 -6.59 9.25
CA HIS A 29 7.04 -6.05 10.16
C HIS A 29 6.07 -7.15 10.62
N ASP A 30 5.58 -7.06 11.86
CA ASP A 30 4.56 -7.99 12.36
C ASP A 30 3.27 -7.84 11.54
N PRO A 31 2.82 -8.87 10.80
CA PRO A 31 1.62 -8.78 9.97
C PRO A 31 0.34 -8.55 10.77
N TYR A 32 0.35 -8.81 12.08
CA TYR A 32 -0.80 -8.66 12.97
C TYR A 32 -0.78 -7.36 13.78
N LYS A 33 0.26 -6.53 13.67
CA LYS A 33 0.42 -5.28 14.41
C LYS A 33 1.03 -4.20 13.53
N ARG A 34 0.30 -3.76 12.50
CA ARG A 34 0.79 -2.77 11.55
C ARG A 34 -0.22 -1.71 11.17
N ILE A 35 0.29 -0.49 11.00
CA ILE A 35 -0.32 0.63 10.27
C ILE A 35 0.80 1.19 9.40
N ASP A 36 0.89 0.73 8.16
CA ASP A 36 1.96 1.11 7.24
C ASP A 36 1.42 1.87 6.04
N CYS A 37 2.10 2.96 5.70
CA CYS A 37 1.89 3.73 4.48
C CYS A 37 3.07 3.45 3.54
N LEU A 38 2.86 2.56 2.57
CA LEU A 38 3.89 2.11 1.65
C LEU A 38 3.73 2.80 0.30
N ALA A 39 4.83 3.33 -0.24
CA ALA A 39 4.86 3.74 -1.64
C ALA A 39 4.64 2.51 -2.53
N THR A 40 3.85 2.65 -3.58
CA THR A 40 3.61 1.57 -4.55
C THR A 40 3.61 2.11 -5.97
N SER A 41 4.14 1.34 -6.91
CA SER A 41 4.09 1.67 -8.34
C SER A 41 2.88 1.04 -9.06
N ARG A 42 1.94 0.47 -8.31
CA ARG A 42 0.73 -0.16 -8.85
C ARG A 42 -0.10 0.88 -9.61
N HIS A 43 -0.61 0.47 -10.77
CA HIS A 43 -1.55 1.28 -11.55
C HIS A 43 -2.96 1.14 -10.96
N ILE A 44 -3.52 2.26 -10.48
CA ILE A 44 -4.85 2.32 -9.88
C ILE A 44 -5.73 3.25 -10.71
N VAL A 45 -6.93 2.77 -11.07
CA VAL A 45 -7.96 3.55 -11.75
C VAL A 45 -9.24 3.52 -10.91
N VAL A 46 -9.71 4.68 -10.47
CA VAL A 46 -10.98 4.84 -9.77
C VAL A 46 -12.02 5.36 -10.75
N ARG A 47 -13.15 4.65 -10.88
CA ARG A 47 -14.22 5.00 -11.82
C ARG A 47 -15.60 4.89 -11.18
N ILE A 48 -16.53 5.71 -11.67
CA ILE A 48 -17.96 5.54 -11.47
C ILE A 48 -18.59 5.40 -12.86
N GLY A 49 -19.11 4.21 -13.18
CA GLY A 49 -19.51 3.87 -14.54
C GLY A 49 -18.34 4.07 -15.51
N ASP A 50 -18.56 4.86 -16.56
CA ASP A 50 -17.55 5.19 -17.57
C ASP A 50 -16.70 6.42 -17.21
N THR A 51 -17.00 7.10 -16.10
CA THR A 51 -16.25 8.29 -15.67
C THR A 51 -15.08 7.88 -14.80
N VAL A 52 -13.85 8.08 -15.29
CA VAL A 52 -12.64 8.01 -14.47
C VAL A 52 -12.58 9.23 -13.55
N LEU A 53 -12.45 8.99 -12.25
CA LEU A 53 -12.30 10.02 -11.22
C LEU A 53 -10.84 10.23 -10.81
N ALA A 54 -10.03 9.18 -10.87
CA ALA A 54 -8.60 9.24 -10.58
C ALA A 54 -7.86 8.11 -11.30
N GLU A 55 -6.61 8.37 -11.70
CA GLU A 55 -5.71 7.39 -12.30
C GLU A 55 -4.27 7.69 -11.87
N SER A 56 -3.61 6.74 -11.21
CA SER A 56 -2.29 6.95 -10.61
C SER A 56 -1.38 5.74 -10.78
N HIS A 57 -0.08 6.01 -10.89
CA HIS A 57 1.00 5.02 -10.91
C HIS A 57 1.92 5.14 -9.68
N ASN A 58 1.58 6.01 -8.75
CA ASN A 58 2.35 6.32 -7.55
C ASN A 58 1.44 6.54 -6.33
N PRO A 59 0.41 5.70 -6.07
CA PRO A 59 -0.40 5.84 -4.88
C PRO A 59 0.35 5.40 -3.62
N THR A 60 -0.19 5.76 -2.46
CA THR A 60 0.22 5.20 -1.17
C THR A 60 -0.71 4.07 -0.78
N LEU A 61 -0.17 2.87 -0.56
CA LEU A 61 -0.88 1.72 0.00
C LEU A 61 -0.89 1.81 1.53
N LEU A 62 -2.07 1.90 2.12
CA LEU A 62 -2.27 1.77 3.57
C LEU A 62 -2.64 0.33 3.90
N LEU A 63 -1.79 -0.31 4.71
CA LEU A 63 -2.05 -1.60 5.34
C LEU A 63 -2.32 -1.36 6.83
N GLU A 64 -3.52 -1.72 7.29
CA GLU A 64 -3.94 -1.61 8.68
C GLU A 64 -4.50 -2.95 9.13
N THR A 65 -4.01 -3.48 10.26
CA THR A 65 -4.40 -4.81 10.74
C THR A 65 -5.93 -4.98 10.78
N HIS A 66 -6.42 -6.07 10.18
CA HIS A 66 -7.84 -6.46 10.10
C HIS A 66 -8.75 -5.55 9.27
N LEU A 67 -8.21 -4.55 8.58
CA LEU A 67 -8.98 -3.72 7.65
C LEU A 67 -8.57 -4.02 6.20
N PRO A 68 -9.48 -3.85 5.23
CA PRO A 68 -9.10 -3.90 3.82
C PRO A 68 -8.01 -2.87 3.51
N ALA A 69 -7.08 -3.25 2.63
CA ALA A 69 -6.08 -2.33 2.13
C ALA A 69 -6.73 -1.10 1.48
N ARG A 70 -6.19 0.10 1.76
CA ARG A 70 -6.69 1.36 1.20
C ARG A 70 -5.61 2.00 0.33
N HIS A 71 -6.01 2.64 -0.75
CA HIS A 71 -5.11 3.41 -1.59
C HIS A 71 -5.40 4.91 -1.42
N TYR A 72 -4.38 5.67 -1.02
CA TYR A 72 -4.43 7.12 -1.05
C TYR A 72 -3.81 7.59 -2.35
N ILE A 73 -4.60 8.32 -3.13
CA ILE A 73 -4.21 8.79 -4.45
C ILE A 73 -3.73 10.24 -4.33
N PRO A 74 -2.55 10.60 -4.89
CA PRO A 74 -2.09 11.97 -4.96
C PRO A 74 -3.15 12.87 -5.60
N ARG A 75 -3.30 14.11 -5.11
CA ARG A 75 -4.41 14.97 -5.54
C ARG A 75 -4.31 15.35 -7.02
N GLU A 76 -3.09 15.47 -7.53
CA GLU A 76 -2.77 15.74 -8.94
C GLU A 76 -3.29 14.67 -9.89
N ASP A 77 -3.44 13.43 -9.41
CA ASP A 77 -3.93 12.28 -10.17
C ASP A 77 -5.46 12.14 -10.08
N VAL A 78 -6.12 13.03 -9.34
CA VAL A 78 -7.56 13.07 -9.16
C VAL A 78 -8.16 14.17 -10.02
N ARG A 79 -9.22 13.84 -10.76
CA ARG A 79 -10.02 14.80 -11.53
C ARG A 79 -10.88 15.67 -10.61
N MET A 80 -10.25 16.66 -10.00
CA MET A 80 -10.91 17.56 -9.06
C MET A 80 -11.98 18.46 -9.72
N ASP A 81 -11.98 18.59 -11.04
CA ASP A 81 -12.99 19.33 -11.83
C ASP A 81 -14.38 18.68 -11.79
N VAL A 82 -14.45 17.38 -11.51
CA VAL A 82 -15.72 16.62 -11.42
C VAL A 82 -16.11 16.28 -9.98
N LEU A 83 -15.40 16.84 -9.00
CA LEU A 83 -15.63 16.61 -7.58
C LEU A 83 -16.01 17.92 -6.88
N GLN A 84 -16.91 17.82 -5.92
CA GLN A 84 -17.23 18.91 -4.99
C GLN A 84 -17.08 18.42 -3.57
N ARG A 85 -16.73 19.34 -2.66
CA ARG A 85 -16.67 19.05 -1.24
C ARG A 85 -18.06 18.68 -0.72
N SER A 86 -18.14 17.59 0.05
CA SER A 86 -19.35 17.22 0.79
C SER A 86 -19.38 17.91 2.16
N ASP A 87 -20.59 18.09 2.70
CA ASP A 87 -20.82 18.53 4.08
C ASP A 87 -20.64 17.40 5.10
N THR A 88 -20.47 16.15 4.64
CA THR A 88 -20.18 14.99 5.50
C THR A 88 -18.84 15.17 6.21
N VAL A 89 -18.83 14.95 7.53
CA VAL A 89 -17.65 14.94 8.42
C VAL A 89 -17.42 13.53 8.92
#